data_AF-A0A838XNM8-F1
#
_entry.id   AF-A0A838XNM8-F1
#
_cell.length_a   1.000
_cell.length_b   1.000
_cell.length_c   1.000
_cell.angle_alpha   90.00
_cell.angle_beta   90.00
_cell.angle_gamma   90.00
#
_symmetry.space_group_name_H-M   'P 1'
#
loop_
_entity.id
_entity.type
_entity.pdbx_description
1 polymer ?
#
loop_
_entity_poly.entity_id
_entity_poly.type
_entity_poly.pdbx_seq_one_letter_code
_entity_poly.pdbx_strand_id
1 'polypeptide(L)'
;MDATIAVAAMGFLATLSGAWLAGRGQREAVRDERILDAKLTTFGECSASLYEYHRATFNRVKARLDDLPEADRVPLRQEAYRANTRSRSAIGQVAILSGDEALRGCLESARSSVGRLNGASDDQHLSRLSKDVHELLNEALGKASSDLTRRSRNFRWWR
;
A
#
# COMPACT_ATOMS: atom_id res chain seq x y z
N MET A 1 -46.71 21.51 -40.29
CA MET A 1 -46.43 21.89 -38.88
C MET A 1 -45.47 20.90 -38.21
N ASP A 2 -44.64 20.19 -39.00
CA ASP A 2 -43.89 19.02 -38.52
C ASP A 2 -42.43 19.29 -38.16
N ALA A 3 -41.81 20.31 -38.77
CA ALA A 3 -40.39 20.60 -38.58
C ALA A 3 -40.07 21.09 -37.15
N THR A 4 -40.94 21.91 -36.55
CA THR A 4 -40.74 22.48 -35.21
C THR A 4 -40.81 21.41 -34.11
N ILE A 5 -41.69 20.42 -34.28
CA ILE A 5 -41.83 19.28 -33.37
C ILE A 5 -40.61 18.36 -33.47
N ALA A 6 -40.12 18.11 -34.69
CA ALA A 6 -38.92 17.31 -34.92
C ALA A 6 -37.65 17.95 -34.31
N VAL A 7 -37.48 19.27 -34.44
CA VAL A 7 -36.35 20.00 -33.85
C VAL A 7 -36.40 20.00 -32.32
N ALA A 8 -37.59 20.20 -31.72
CA ALA A 8 -37.76 20.13 -30.29
C ALA A 8 -37.49 18.72 -29.73
N ALA A 9 -37.94 17.67 -30.42
CA ALA A 9 -37.67 16.28 -30.05
C ALA A 9 -36.17 15.94 -30.13
N MET A 10 -35.46 16.40 -31.16
CA MET A 10 -34.02 16.22 -31.28
C MET A 10 -33.23 16.96 -30.20
N GLY A 11 -33.62 18.18 -29.84
CA GLY A 11 -33.02 18.92 -28.73
C GLY A 11 -33.18 18.23 -27.37
N PHE A 12 -34.35 17.62 -27.13
CA PHE A 12 -34.63 16.87 -25.91
C PHE A 12 -33.81 15.56 -25.83
N LEU A 13 -33.72 14.82 -26.93
CA LEU A 13 -32.89 13.61 -27.02
C LEU A 13 -31.40 13.93 -26.85
N ALA A 14 -30.91 15.02 -27.44
CA ALA A 14 -29.52 15.46 -27.26
C ALA A 14 -29.22 15.81 -25.78
N THR A 15 -30.16 16.47 -25.09
CA THR A 15 -30.01 16.85 -23.68
C THR A 15 -30.01 15.61 -22.76
N LEU A 16 -30.91 14.64 -22.99
CA LEU A 16 -30.92 13.38 -22.24
C LEU A 16 -29.66 12.54 -22.47
N SER A 17 -29.19 12.49 -23.72
CA SER A 17 -27.96 11.77 -24.07
C SER A 17 -26.73 12.42 -23.42
N GLY A 18 -26.65 13.76 -23.43
CA GLY A 18 -25.61 14.52 -22.76
C GLY A 18 -25.63 14.34 -21.24
N ALA A 19 -26.81 14.39 -20.61
CA ALA A 19 -26.97 14.17 -19.18
C ALA A 19 -26.61 12.72 -18.77
N TRP A 20 -26.95 11.74 -19.61
CA TRP A 20 -26.61 10.34 -19.36
C TRP A 20 -25.09 10.10 -19.48
N LEU A 21 -24.45 10.63 -20.53
CA LEU A 21 -23.00 10.54 -20.72
C LEU A 21 -22.23 11.29 -19.62
N ALA A 22 -22.65 12.52 -19.29
CA ALA A 22 -22.06 13.30 -18.21
C ALA A 22 -22.24 12.60 -16.85
N GLY A 23 -23.44 12.09 -16.56
CA GLY A 23 -23.73 11.34 -15.34
C GLY A 23 -22.94 10.03 -15.25
N ARG A 24 -22.69 9.36 -16.37
CA ARG A 24 -21.85 8.16 -16.41
C ARG A 24 -20.38 8.52 -16.14
N GLY A 25 -19.85 9.54 -16.81
CA GLY A 25 -18.48 10.02 -16.59
C GLY A 25 -18.24 10.53 -15.17
N GLN A 26 -19.21 11.20 -14.55
CA GLN A 26 -19.10 11.69 -13.18
C GLN A 26 -19.07 10.54 -12.16
N ARG A 27 -19.85 9.47 -12.38
CA ARG A 27 -19.82 8.28 -11.51
C ARG A 27 -18.50 7.52 -11.61
N GLU A 28 -17.94 7.43 -12.81
CA GLU A 28 -16.63 6.81 -13.03
C GLU A 28 -15.52 7.61 -12.32
N ALA A 29 -15.50 8.95 -12.48
CA ALA A 29 -14.53 9.82 -11.81
C ALA A 29 -14.59 9.72 -10.27
N VAL A 30 -15.79 9.75 -9.67
CA VAL A 30 -15.97 9.62 -8.22
C VAL A 30 -15.53 8.24 -7.72
N ARG A 31 -15.79 7.18 -8.50
CA ARG A 31 -15.35 5.83 -8.13
C ARG A 31 -13.82 5.73 -8.16
N ASP A 32 -13.19 6.29 -9.18
CA ASP A 32 -11.74 6.23 -9.34
C ASP A 32 -11.01 7.02 -8.26
N GLU A 33 -11.54 8.20 -7.89
CA GLU A 33 -11.04 8.99 -6.76
C GLU A 33 -11.09 8.19 -5.45
N ARG A 34 -12.24 7.56 -5.15
CA ARG A 34 -12.39 6.72 -3.95
C ARG A 34 -11.43 5.52 -3.94
N ILE A 35 -11.20 4.90 -5.08
CA ILE A 35 -10.25 3.78 -5.19
C ILE A 35 -8.82 4.28 -4.98
N LEU A 36 -8.46 5.42 -5.55
CA LEU A 36 -7.14 6.01 -5.37
C LEU A 36 -6.89 6.38 -3.90
N ASP A 37 -7.85 7.03 -3.25
CA ASP A 37 -7.78 7.40 -1.83
C ASP A 37 -7.65 6.17 -0.91
N ALA A 38 -8.45 5.13 -1.18
CA ALA A 38 -8.34 3.85 -0.47
C ALA A 38 -6.94 3.21 -0.67
N LYS A 39 -6.43 3.20 -1.91
CA LYS A 39 -5.08 2.69 -2.18
C LYS A 39 -4.00 3.50 -1.45
N LEU A 40 -4.08 4.83 -1.48
CA LEU A 40 -3.11 5.69 -0.80
C LEU A 40 -3.08 5.42 0.71
N THR A 41 -4.25 5.34 1.32
CA THR A 41 -4.38 5.04 2.75
C THR A 41 -3.79 3.68 3.08
N THR A 42 -4.21 2.62 2.36
CA THR A 42 -3.75 1.26 2.62
C THR A 42 -2.25 1.08 2.35
N PHE A 43 -1.70 1.70 1.30
CA PHE A 43 -0.25 1.68 1.07
C PHE A 43 0.52 2.44 2.15
N GLY A 44 0.00 3.57 2.61
CA GLY A 44 0.56 4.31 3.74
C GLY A 44 0.60 3.48 5.02
N GLU A 45 -0.51 2.81 5.36
CA GLU A 45 -0.60 1.90 6.51
C GLU A 45 0.33 0.70 6.38
N CYS A 46 0.48 0.14 5.17
CA CYS A 46 1.40 -0.95 4.90
C CYS A 46 2.86 -0.52 5.11
N SER A 47 3.24 0.63 4.57
CA SER A 47 4.57 1.24 4.79
C SER A 47 4.85 1.44 6.28
N ALA A 48 3.95 2.11 6.98
CA ALA A 48 4.08 2.37 8.41
C ALA A 48 4.22 1.05 9.22
N SER A 49 3.38 0.05 8.91
CA SER A 49 3.40 -1.23 9.61
C SER A 49 4.68 -2.04 9.36
N LEU A 50 5.24 -1.98 8.15
CA LEU A 50 6.51 -2.62 7.81
C LEU A 50 7.69 -1.96 8.53
N TYR A 51 7.78 -0.64 8.51
CA TYR A 51 8.82 0.09 9.23
C TYR A 51 8.72 -0.07 10.74
N GLU A 52 7.51 -0.11 11.27
CA GLU A 52 7.28 -0.38 12.68
C GLU A 52 7.71 -1.81 13.06
N TYR A 53 7.44 -2.79 12.20
CA TYR A 53 7.94 -4.16 12.41
C TYR A 53 9.46 -4.23 12.37
N HIS A 54 10.09 -3.50 11.44
CA HIS A 54 11.54 -3.35 11.37
C HIS A 54 12.10 -2.77 12.67
N ARG A 55 11.59 -1.61 13.11
CA ARG A 55 12.00 -0.93 14.35
C ARG A 55 11.84 -1.82 15.57
N ALA A 56 10.67 -2.43 15.75
CA ALA A 56 10.40 -3.28 16.90
C ALA A 56 11.32 -4.53 16.94
N THR A 57 11.59 -5.12 15.77
CA THR A 57 12.51 -6.27 15.68
C THR A 57 13.95 -5.85 15.94
N PHE A 58 14.39 -4.71 15.40
CA PHE A 58 15.71 -4.14 15.69
C PHE A 58 15.90 -3.92 17.19
N ASN A 59 14.95 -3.24 17.85
CA ASN A 59 15.01 -2.95 19.29
C ASN A 59 15.03 -4.24 20.12
N ARG A 60 14.20 -5.22 19.78
CA ARG A 60 14.21 -6.55 20.41
C ARG A 60 15.57 -7.22 20.30
N VAL A 61 16.20 -7.19 19.12
CA VAL A 61 17.50 -7.83 18.90
C VAL A 61 18.61 -7.06 19.60
N LYS A 62 18.58 -5.73 19.55
CA LYS A 62 19.52 -4.86 20.26
C LYS A 62 19.50 -5.11 21.76
N ALA A 63 18.31 -5.14 22.37
CA ALA A 63 18.14 -5.48 23.78
C ALA A 63 18.67 -6.87 24.17
N ARG A 64 18.65 -7.84 23.24
CA ARG A 64 19.29 -9.15 23.45
C ARG A 64 20.81 -9.04 23.39
N LEU A 65 21.36 -8.31 22.43
CA LEU A 65 22.80 -8.14 22.26
C LEU A 65 23.42 -7.34 23.42
N ASP A 66 22.67 -6.38 23.97
CA ASP A 66 23.04 -5.60 25.15
C ASP A 66 22.84 -6.36 26.47
N ASP A 67 22.43 -7.64 26.40
CA ASP A 67 22.14 -8.52 27.53
C ASP A 67 21.22 -7.89 28.59
N LEU A 68 20.18 -7.17 28.14
CA LEU A 68 19.22 -6.56 29.06
C LEU A 68 18.47 -7.62 29.88
N PRO A 69 18.03 -7.27 31.10
CA PRO A 69 17.21 -8.16 31.92
C PRO A 69 15.98 -8.69 31.17
N GLU A 70 15.59 -9.93 31.49
CA GLU A 70 14.44 -10.58 30.86
C GLU A 70 13.14 -9.76 30.99
N ALA A 71 12.96 -9.09 32.13
CA ALA A 71 11.82 -8.21 32.39
C ALA A 71 11.69 -7.08 31.36
N ASP A 72 12.82 -6.52 30.89
CA ASP A 72 12.85 -5.44 29.90
C ASP A 72 12.74 -5.98 28.46
N ARG A 73 13.17 -7.22 28.23
CA ARG A 73 13.12 -7.87 26.91
C ARG A 73 11.73 -8.40 26.56
N VAL A 74 10.92 -8.79 27.54
CA VAL A 74 9.57 -9.33 27.30
C VAL A 74 8.65 -8.34 26.57
N PRO A 75 8.52 -7.07 26.99
CA PRO A 75 7.73 -6.07 26.26
C PRO A 75 8.15 -5.91 24.80
N LEU A 76 9.47 -5.85 24.55
CA LEU A 76 10.02 -5.70 23.19
C LEU A 76 9.69 -6.90 22.29
N ARG A 77 9.66 -8.12 22.85
CA ARG A 77 9.20 -9.29 22.09
C ARG A 77 7.74 -9.17 21.71
N GLN A 78 6.87 -8.80 22.66
CA GLN A 78 5.45 -8.63 22.41
C GLN A 78 5.18 -7.53 21.37
N GLU A 79 5.91 -6.41 21.46
CA GLU A 79 5.86 -5.33 20.48
C GLU A 79 6.21 -5.82 19.08
N ALA A 80 7.34 -6.54 18.92
CA ALA A 80 7.75 -7.12 17.64
C ALA A 80 6.71 -8.11 17.08
N TYR A 81 6.10 -8.93 17.93
CA TYR A 81 5.02 -9.84 17.51
C TYR A 81 3.79 -9.08 17.03
N ARG A 82 3.34 -8.06 17.77
CA ARG A 82 2.19 -7.23 17.38
C ARG A 82 2.46 -6.51 16.06
N ALA A 83 3.66 -5.94 15.90
CA ALA A 83 4.05 -5.25 14.68
C ALA A 83 4.12 -6.20 13.46
N ASN A 84 4.61 -7.44 13.63
CA ASN A 84 4.57 -8.46 12.57
C ASN A 84 3.13 -8.81 12.15
N THR A 85 2.22 -8.96 13.12
CA THR A 85 0.82 -9.25 12.82
C THR A 85 0.17 -8.09 12.05
N ARG A 86 0.43 -6.84 12.46
CA ARG A 86 -0.07 -5.65 11.75
C ARG A 86 0.48 -5.58 10.32
N SER A 87 1.78 -5.81 10.13
CA SER A 87 2.39 -5.77 8.79
C SER A 87 1.80 -6.85 7.87
N ARG A 88 1.56 -8.07 8.37
CA ARG A 88 0.86 -9.12 7.61
C ARG A 88 -0.55 -8.71 7.20
N SER A 89 -1.31 -8.12 8.12
CA SER A 89 -2.67 -7.64 7.84
C SER A 89 -2.66 -6.57 6.75
N ALA A 90 -1.77 -5.57 6.88
CA ALA A 90 -1.66 -4.48 5.92
C ALA A 90 -1.23 -4.96 4.52
N ILE A 91 -0.32 -5.93 4.42
CA ILE A 91 0.02 -6.58 3.15
C ILE A 91 -1.19 -7.26 2.52
N GLY A 92 -2.02 -7.94 3.33
CA GLY A 92 -3.26 -8.55 2.85
C GLY A 92 -4.24 -7.53 2.27
N GLN A 93 -4.39 -6.37 2.91
CA GLN A 93 -5.24 -5.28 2.41
C GLN A 93 -4.71 -4.71 1.09
N VAL A 94 -3.38 -4.51 0.99
CA VAL A 94 -2.73 -4.12 -0.26
C VAL A 94 -3.00 -5.13 -1.38
N ALA A 95 -2.90 -6.43 -1.09
CA ALA A 95 -3.15 -7.47 -2.08
C ALA A 95 -4.58 -7.43 -2.61
N ILE A 96 -5.57 -7.21 -1.73
CA ILE A 96 -6.99 -7.09 -2.10
C ILE A 96 -7.21 -5.87 -3.01
N LEU A 97 -6.62 -4.71 -2.69
CA LEU A 97 -6.85 -3.46 -3.43
C LEU A 97 -6.06 -3.34 -4.73
N SER A 98 -4.84 -3.89 -4.76
CA SER A 98 -3.98 -3.86 -5.95
C SER A 98 -4.36 -4.95 -6.96
N GLY A 99 -4.69 -6.15 -6.48
CA GLY A 99 -4.82 -7.34 -7.32
C GLY A 99 -3.49 -7.81 -7.95
N ASP A 100 -2.35 -7.27 -7.50
CA ASP A 100 -1.02 -7.58 -8.03
C ASP A 100 -0.30 -8.58 -7.11
N GLU A 101 -0.26 -9.84 -7.53
CA GLU A 101 0.39 -10.92 -6.78
C GLU A 101 1.92 -10.74 -6.72
N ALA A 102 2.53 -10.09 -7.72
CA ALA A 102 3.96 -9.81 -7.69
C ALA A 102 4.28 -8.73 -6.65
N LEU A 103 3.44 -7.69 -6.54
CA LEU A 103 3.55 -6.68 -5.49
C LEU A 103 3.40 -7.31 -4.10
N ARG A 104 2.39 -8.16 -3.93
CA ARG A 104 2.21 -8.91 -2.68
C ARG A 104 3.45 -9.73 -2.34
N GLY A 105 3.98 -10.50 -3.29
CA GLY A 105 5.20 -11.30 -3.10
C GLY A 105 6.42 -10.45 -2.70
N CYS A 106 6.59 -9.27 -3.32
CA CYS A 106 7.64 -8.32 -2.93
C CYS A 106 7.48 -7.82 -1.49
N LEU A 107 6.27 -7.44 -1.08
CA LEU A 107 6.01 -6.97 0.28
C LEU A 107 6.17 -8.10 1.32
N GLU A 108 5.74 -9.32 1.01
CA GLU A 108 5.93 -10.49 1.88
C GLU A 108 7.42 -10.83 2.03
N SER A 109 8.19 -10.75 0.95
CA SER A 109 9.65 -10.93 0.97
C SER A 109 10.35 -9.88 1.83
N ALA A 110 9.99 -8.60 1.66
CA ALA A 110 10.53 -7.51 2.47
C ALA A 110 10.15 -7.64 3.96
N ARG A 111 8.93 -8.09 4.27
CA ARG A 111 8.56 -8.44 5.65
C ARG A 111 9.41 -9.61 6.17
N SER A 112 9.63 -10.63 5.35
CA SER A 112 10.44 -11.80 5.74
C SER A 112 11.89 -11.43 5.99
N SER A 113 12.44 -10.46 5.26
CA SER A 113 13.81 -9.99 5.46
C SER A 113 14.01 -9.34 6.83
N VAL A 114 13.01 -8.64 7.38
CA VAL A 114 13.02 -8.14 8.78
C VAL A 114 13.29 -9.28 9.77
N GLY A 115 12.77 -10.48 9.50
CA GLY A 115 13.01 -11.67 10.32
C GLY A 115 14.50 -12.05 10.42
N ARG A 116 15.33 -11.72 9.42
CA ARG A 116 16.77 -12.01 9.39
C ARG A 116 17.54 -11.28 10.49
N LEU A 117 17.03 -10.14 10.98
CA LEU A 117 17.64 -9.40 12.10
C LEU A 117 17.84 -10.28 13.34
N ASN A 118 16.98 -11.28 13.56
CA ASN A 118 17.10 -12.20 14.69
C ASN A 118 18.41 -13.03 14.67
N GLY A 119 19.03 -13.18 13.49
CA GLY A 119 20.29 -13.89 13.31
C GLY A 119 21.55 -13.05 13.56
N ALA A 120 21.43 -11.77 13.95
CA ALA A 120 22.59 -10.93 14.23
C ALA A 120 23.44 -11.53 15.38
N SER A 121 24.76 -11.53 15.22
CA SER A 121 25.72 -12.03 16.22
C SER A 121 26.18 -10.94 17.18
N ASP A 122 26.18 -9.69 16.70
CA ASP A 122 26.74 -8.51 17.35
C ASP A 122 26.11 -7.25 16.73
N ASP A 123 26.44 -6.08 17.29
CA ASP A 123 25.90 -4.79 16.86
C ASP A 123 26.27 -4.42 15.42
N GLN A 124 27.47 -4.76 14.97
CA GLN A 124 27.93 -4.45 13.62
C GLN A 124 27.18 -5.29 12.59
N HIS A 125 26.93 -6.56 12.90
CA HIS A 125 26.09 -7.45 12.10
C HIS A 125 24.63 -6.98 12.09
N LEU A 126 24.09 -6.59 13.25
CA LEU A 126 22.74 -6.03 13.33
C LEU A 126 22.57 -4.77 12.46
N SER A 127 23.54 -3.85 12.52
CA SER A 127 23.53 -2.63 11.71
C SER A 127 23.58 -2.91 10.21
N ARG A 128 24.42 -3.86 9.77
CA ARG A 128 24.47 -4.31 8.36
C ARG A 128 23.14 -4.89 7.89
N LEU A 129 22.58 -5.84 8.65
CA LEU A 129 21.28 -6.43 8.31
C LEU A 129 20.15 -5.40 8.30
N SER A 130 20.16 -4.44 9.24
CA SER A 130 19.20 -3.34 9.30
C SER A 130 19.22 -2.50 8.02
N LYS A 131 20.42 -2.18 7.51
CA LYS A 131 20.58 -1.46 6.25
C LYS A 131 20.04 -2.27 5.06
N ASP A 132 20.41 -3.55 4.96
CA ASP A 132 19.93 -4.43 3.87
C ASP A 132 18.39 -4.54 3.88
N VAL A 133 17.80 -4.68 5.07
CA VAL A 133 16.34 -4.73 5.23
C VAL A 133 15.70 -3.40 4.83
N HIS A 134 16.29 -2.27 5.21
CA HIS A 134 15.81 -0.94 4.83
C HIS A 134 15.79 -0.76 3.30
N GLU A 135 16.82 -1.23 2.61
CA GLU A 135 16.88 -1.20 1.13
C GLU A 135 15.77 -2.05 0.51
N LEU A 136 15.54 -3.27 1.02
CA LEU A 136 14.46 -4.15 0.54
C LEU A 136 13.06 -3.58 0.81
N LEU A 137 12.86 -2.92 1.95
CA LEU A 137 11.61 -2.22 2.26
C LEU A 137 11.37 -1.08 1.26
N ASN A 138 12.38 -0.27 0.98
CA ASN A 138 12.29 0.81 -0.01
C ASN A 138 12.01 0.28 -1.42
N GLU A 139 12.64 -0.82 -1.83
CA GLU A 139 12.37 -1.43 -3.14
C GLU A 139 10.91 -1.89 -3.24
N ALA A 140 10.41 -2.61 -2.24
CA ALA A 140 9.04 -3.10 -2.23
C ALA A 140 8.01 -1.95 -2.22
N LEU A 141 8.28 -0.89 -1.46
CA LEU A 141 7.43 0.31 -1.44
C LEU A 141 7.52 1.12 -2.74
N GLY A 142 8.67 1.15 -3.40
CA GLY A 142 8.82 1.74 -4.73
C GLY A 142 7.95 1.05 -5.78
N LYS A 143 7.77 -0.28 -5.68
CA LYS A 143 6.81 -1.02 -6.51
C LYS A 143 5.37 -0.66 -6.18
N ALA A 144 5.03 -0.49 -4.90
CA ALA A 144 3.70 -0.01 -4.49
C ALA A 144 3.40 1.41 -5.04
N SER A 145 4.36 2.32 -4.99
CA SER A 145 4.24 3.65 -5.62
C SER A 145 4.09 3.58 -7.14
N SER A 146 4.73 2.60 -7.78
CA SER A 146 4.57 2.36 -9.21
C SER A 146 3.16 1.84 -9.57
N ASP A 147 2.54 1.01 -8.72
CA ASP A 147 1.15 0.56 -8.89
C ASP A 147 0.16 1.75 -8.84
N LEU A 148 0.36 2.67 -7.89
CA LEU A 148 -0.43 3.90 -7.79
C LEU A 148 -0.39 4.72 -9.10
N THR A 149 0.78 4.83 -9.72
CA THR A 149 0.97 5.64 -10.93
C THR A 149 0.57 4.92 -12.23
N ARG A 150 0.62 3.58 -12.28
CA ARG A 150 0.25 2.79 -13.47
C ARG A 150 -1.22 2.97 -13.85
N ARG A 151 -2.14 3.08 -12.90
CA ARG A 151 -3.56 3.36 -13.19
C ARG A 151 -3.83 4.79 -13.65
N SER A 152 -3.03 5.76 -13.19
CA SER A 152 -3.15 7.17 -13.62
C SER A 152 -2.85 7.35 -15.12
N ARG A 153 -1.94 6.54 -15.70
CA ARG A 153 -1.56 6.65 -17.12
C ARG A 153 -2.57 6.08 -18.10
N ASN A 154 -3.32 5.04 -17.73
CA ASN A 154 -4.36 4.47 -18.62
C ASN A 154 -5.52 5.44 -18.88
N PHE A 155 -5.66 6.49 -18.06
CA PHE A 155 -6.68 7.53 -18.24
C PHE A 155 -6.28 8.64 -19.22
N ARG A 156 -4.99 8.75 -19.57
CA ARG A 156 -4.49 9.86 -20.41
C ARG A 156 -4.57 9.61 -21.91
N TRP A 157 -4.90 8.39 -22.33
CA TRP A 157 -4.99 7.99 -23.75
C TRP A 157 -6.41 8.04 -24.33
N TRP A 158 -7.40 8.48 -23.55
CA TRP A 158 -8.80 8.65 -23.98
C TRP A 158 -9.27 10.11 -23.94
N ARG A 159 -8.35 11.07 -24.13
CA ARG A 159 -8.68 12.47 -24.37
C ARG A 159 -8.22 12.90 -25.75
#